data_AF-A0A5P9HSG8-F1
#
_entry.id   AF-A0A5P9HSG8-F1
#
_cell.length_a   1.000
_cell.length_b   1.000
_cell.length_c   1.000
_cell.angle_alpha   90.00
_cell.angle_beta   90.00
_cell.angle_gamma   90.00
#
_symmetry.space_group_name_H-M   'P 1'
#
loop_
_entity.id
_entity.type
_entity.pdbx_description
1 polymer ?
#
loop_
_entity_poly.entity_id
_entity_poly.type
_entity_poly.pdbx_seq_one_letter_code
_entity_poly.pdbx_strand_id
1 'polypeptide(L)'
;MEFTYPISYDWSTEELIDVMAFYEAVEHSYTKGMERDRLLELYRRFKEIVPGKAQERNLGNEYEESSGFSIYQTMKKAKELSPGDKVKMTK
;
A
#
# COMPACT_ATOMS: atom_id res chain seq x y z
N MET A 1 7.35 13.42 9.83
CA MET A 1 6.01 13.04 10.29
C MET A 1 6.15 11.61 10.79
N GLU A 2 6.09 11.41 12.11
CA GLU A 2 6.08 10.06 12.71
C GLU A 2 4.64 9.58 12.72
N PHE A 3 4.24 8.81 11.70
CA PHE A 3 3.01 8.05 11.75
C PHE A 3 3.38 6.56 11.81
N THR A 4 2.67 5.82 12.65
CA THR A 4 2.91 4.39 12.85
C THR A 4 2.12 3.63 11.79
N TYR A 5 2.78 2.73 11.06
CA TYR A 5 2.08 1.81 10.19
C TYR A 5 1.16 0.90 11.00
N PRO A 6 -0.09 0.67 10.56
CA PRO A 6 -0.96 -0.26 11.24
C PRO A 6 -0.38 -1.68 11.07
N ILE A 7 -0.08 -2.34 12.19
CA ILE A 7 0.57 -3.66 12.24
C ILE A 7 -0.31 -4.66 12.98
N SER A 8 -0.29 -5.92 12.53
CA SER A 8 -0.86 -7.04 13.28
C SER A 8 0.22 -7.76 14.09
N TYR A 9 -0.11 -8.15 15.33
CA TYR A 9 0.76 -8.98 16.17
C TYR A 9 0.88 -10.43 15.67
N ASP A 10 -0.01 -10.84 14.75
CA ASP A 10 -0.02 -12.17 14.15
C ASP A 10 0.98 -12.31 12.98
N TRP A 11 1.60 -11.22 12.54
CA TRP A 11 2.55 -11.24 11.43
C TRP A 11 3.97 -11.56 11.92
N SER A 12 4.64 -12.42 11.16
CA SER A 12 6.08 -12.64 11.29
C SER A 12 6.88 -11.39 10.92
N THR A 13 8.16 -11.35 11.30
CA THR A 13 9.06 -10.25 10.96
C THR A 13 9.17 -10.03 9.44
N GLU A 14 9.18 -11.11 8.65
CA GLU A 14 9.23 -11.02 7.19
C GLU A 14 7.95 -10.39 6.62
N GLU A 15 6.79 -10.80 7.12
CA GLU A 15 5.50 -10.25 6.71
C GLU A 15 5.37 -8.77 7.09
N LEU A 16 5.87 -8.38 8.27
CA LEU A 16 5.93 -6.96 8.68
C LEU A 16 6.76 -6.13 7.70
N ILE A 17 7.93 -6.62 7.28
CA ILE A 17 8.79 -5.95 6.30
C ILE A 17 8.05 -5.81 4.96
N ASP A 18 7.38 -6.86 4.51
CA ASP A 18 6.62 -6.86 3.25
C ASP A 18 5.46 -5.85 3.27
N VAL A 19 4.72 -5.79 4.38
CA VAL A 19 3.60 -4.84 4.54
C VAL A 19 4.11 -3.40 4.63
N MET A 20 5.20 -3.15 5.35
CA MET A 20 5.83 -1.83 5.40
C MET A 20 6.30 -1.38 4.02
N ALA A 21 6.96 -2.26 3.26
CA ALA A 21 7.40 -1.96 1.90
C ALA A 21 6.22 -1.60 0.97
N PHE A 22 5.06 -2.23 1.16
CA PHE A 22 3.84 -1.86 0.46
C PHE A 22 3.36 -0.46 0.82
N TYR A 23 3.32 -0.10 2.10
CA TYR A 23 2.92 1.24 2.53
C TYR A 23 3.87 2.34 2.03
N GLU A 24 5.18 2.09 2.07
CA GLU A 24 6.18 2.99 1.50
C GLU A 24 5.98 3.18 -0.01
N ALA A 25 5.67 2.11 -0.74
CA ALA A 25 5.40 2.19 -2.17
C ALA A 25 4.14 3.02 -2.48
N VAL A 26 3.12 2.97 -1.62
CA VAL A 26 1.94 3.84 -1.72
C VAL A 26 2.34 5.29 -1.48
N GLU A 27 3.10 5.61 -0.44
CA GLU A 27 3.62 6.97 -0.20
C GLU A 27 4.47 7.48 -1.37
N HIS A 28 5.32 6.63 -1.93
CA HIS A 28 6.13 6.95 -3.11
C HIS A 28 5.28 7.36 -4.30
N SER A 29 4.08 6.80 -4.45
CA SER A 29 3.14 7.19 -5.50
C SER A 29 2.66 8.64 -5.37
N TYR A 30 2.57 9.19 -4.15
CA TYR A 30 2.16 10.59 -3.90
C TYR A 30 3.33 11.58 -3.93
N THR A 31 4.58 11.12 -3.83
CA THR A 31 5.76 11.98 -3.79
C THR A 31 6.49 12.05 -5.14
N LYS A 32 7.11 10.95 -5.57
CA LYS A 32 7.94 10.88 -6.79
C LYS A 32 7.27 10.12 -7.93
N GLY A 33 6.25 9.32 -7.60
CA GLY A 33 5.65 8.32 -8.47
C GLY A 33 6.30 6.95 -8.28
N MET A 34 5.48 5.90 -8.35
CA MET A 34 5.89 4.51 -8.15
C MET A 34 5.69 3.70 -9.43
N GLU A 35 6.59 2.77 -9.74
CA GLU A 35 6.38 1.87 -10.89
C GLU A 35 5.18 0.98 -10.66
N ARG A 36 4.26 0.97 -11.63
CA ARG A 36 2.97 0.26 -11.53
C ARG A 36 3.16 -1.22 -11.25
N ASP A 37 4.06 -1.87 -11.97
CA ASP A 37 4.27 -3.32 -11.85
C ASP A 37 4.84 -3.69 -10.47
N ARG A 38 5.81 -2.91 -9.97
CA ARG A 38 6.36 -3.10 -8.63
C ARG A 38 5.32 -2.83 -7.53
N LEU A 39 4.49 -1.81 -7.68
CA LEU A 39 3.41 -1.52 -6.73
C LEU A 39 2.38 -2.65 -6.69
N LEU A 40 2.01 -3.21 -7.85
CA LEU A 40 1.08 -4.34 -7.93
C LEU A 40 1.69 -5.62 -7.36
N GLU A 41 2.99 -5.84 -7.51
CA GLU A 41 3.71 -6.97 -6.89
C GLU A 41 3.64 -6.89 -5.36
N LEU A 42 3.98 -5.73 -4.79
CA LEU A 42 3.88 -5.49 -3.34
C LEU A 42 2.44 -5.63 -2.84
N TYR A 43 1.45 -5.16 -3.62
CA TYR A 43 0.05 -5.35 -3.26
C TYR A 43 -0.38 -6.83 -3.26
N ARG A 44 0.12 -7.65 -4.19
CA ARG A 44 -0.15 -9.10 -4.16
C ARG A 44 0.40 -9.73 -2.90
N ARG A 45 1.64 -9.39 -2.53
CA ARG A 45 2.24 -9.86 -1.28
C ARG A 45 1.45 -9.42 -0.05
N PHE A 46 1.05 -8.16 0.00
CA PHE A 46 0.16 -7.65 1.04
C PHE A 46 -1.17 -8.44 1.10
N LYS A 47 -1.75 -8.82 -0.04
CA LYS A 47 -2.98 -9.63 -0.09
C LYS A 47 -2.79 -11.09 0.33
N GLU A 48 -1.59 -11.66 0.22
CA GLU A 48 -1.26 -12.99 0.77
C GLU A 48 -1.25 -12.94 2.31
N ILE A 49 -0.70 -11.88 2.88
CA ILE A 49 -0.61 -11.64 4.33
C ILE A 49 -1.98 -11.23 4.91
N VAL A 50 -2.73 -10.41 4.15
CA VAL A 50 -4.04 -9.87 4.52
C VAL A 50 -5.11 -10.32 3.51
N PRO A 51 -5.52 -11.60 3.53
CA PRO A 51 -6.52 -12.11 2.60
C PRO A 51 -7.91 -11.51 2.88
N GLY A 52 -8.21 -11.23 4.15
CA GLY A 52 -9.51 -10.74 4.60
C GLY A 52 -9.84 -9.33 4.09
N LYS A 53 -10.94 -9.17 3.35
CA LYS A 53 -11.41 -7.87 2.83
C LYS A 53 -11.71 -6.85 3.93
N ALA A 54 -12.25 -7.30 5.07
CA ALA A 54 -12.54 -6.44 6.21
C ALA A 54 -11.25 -5.92 6.85
N GLN A 55 -10.26 -6.78 7.02
CA GLN A 55 -8.96 -6.43 7.58
C GLN A 55 -8.19 -5.48 6.66
N GLU A 56 -8.15 -5.76 5.35
CA GLU A 56 -7.59 -4.83 4.35
C GLU A 56 -8.23 -3.45 4.42
N ARG A 57 -9.57 -3.39 4.53
CA ARG A 57 -10.29 -2.12 4.65
C ARG A 57 -9.93 -1.38 5.93
N ASN A 58 -9.86 -2.07 7.07
CA ASN A 58 -9.51 -1.44 8.34
C ASN A 58 -8.08 -0.88 8.31
N LEU A 59 -7.11 -1.69 7.88
CA LEU A 59 -5.71 -1.26 7.71
C LEU A 59 -5.58 -0.10 6.71
N GLY A 60 -6.33 -0.15 5.62
CA GLY A 60 -6.36 0.92 4.62
C GLY A 60 -6.90 2.23 5.18
N ASN A 61 -7.98 2.17 5.97
CA ASN A 61 -8.54 3.35 6.62
C ASN A 61 -7.59 3.92 7.67
N GLU A 62 -7.01 3.08 8.54
CA GLU A 62 -6.05 3.51 9.56
C GLU A 62 -4.79 4.13 8.94
N TYR A 63 -4.28 3.53 7.86
CA TYR A 63 -3.17 4.09 7.10
C TYR A 63 -3.55 5.43 6.44
N GLU A 64 -4.74 5.56 5.88
CA GLU A 64 -5.21 6.80 5.26
C GLU A 64 -5.43 7.91 6.30
N GLU A 65 -5.99 7.60 7.47
CA GLU A 65 -6.19 8.55 8.57
C GLU A 65 -4.85 9.06 9.13
N SER A 66 -3.85 8.19 9.21
CA SER A 66 -2.53 8.52 9.79
C SER A 66 -1.59 9.22 8.80
N SER A 67 -1.55 8.79 7.54
CA SER A 67 -0.63 9.32 6.52
C SER A 67 -1.29 10.36 5.59
N GLY A 68 -2.61 10.31 5.45
CA GLY A 68 -3.37 11.04 4.43
C GLY A 68 -3.22 10.47 3.02
N PHE A 69 -2.70 9.25 2.84
CA PHE A 69 -2.55 8.58 1.55
C PHE A 69 -3.56 7.44 1.42
N SER A 70 -4.32 7.42 0.31
CA SER A 70 -5.35 6.40 0.11
C SER A 70 -4.80 5.21 -0.66
N ILE A 71 -4.69 4.07 0.02
CA ILE A 71 -4.33 2.79 -0.60
C ILE A 71 -5.33 2.43 -1.69
N TYR A 72 -6.63 2.57 -1.40
CA TYR A 72 -7.68 2.19 -2.33
C TYR A 72 -7.59 2.98 -3.64
N GLN A 73 -7.46 4.30 -3.57
CA GLN A 73 -7.36 5.15 -4.77
C GLN A 73 -6.07 4.86 -5.56
N THR A 74 -4.97 4.67 -4.86
CA THR A 74 -3.67 4.34 -5.47
C THR A 74 -3.74 3.02 -6.23
N MET A 75 -4.32 1.99 -5.62
CA MET A 75 -4.47 0.67 -6.24
C MET A 75 -5.47 0.67 -7.39
N LYS A 76 -6.55 1.46 -7.30
CA LYS A 76 -7.48 1.66 -8.41
C LYS A 76 -6.76 2.26 -9.61
N LYS A 77 -6.00 3.33 -9.41
CA LYS A 77 -5.20 3.96 -10.49
C LYS A 77 -4.16 3.00 -11.07
N ALA A 78 -3.45 2.25 -10.22
CA ALA A 78 -2.46 1.28 -10.68
C ALA A 78 -3.04 0.19 -11.59
N LYS A 79 -4.30 -0.20 -11.38
CA LYS A 79 -5.02 -1.17 -12.22
C LYS A 79 -5.50 -0.59 -13.55
N GLU A 80 -5.73 0.72 -13.63
CA GLU A 80 -6.14 1.42 -14.85
C GLU A 80 -4.96 1.75 -15.78
N LEU A 81 -3.73 1.77 -15.24
CA LEU A 81 -2.50 2.02 -16.01
C LEU A 81 -1.96 0.76 -16.71
N SER A 82 -1.17 0.99 -17.76
CA SER A 82 -0.50 -0.06 -18.53
C SER A 82 0.79 -0.54 -17.85
N PRO A 83 1.26 -1.76 -18.16
CA PRO A 83 2.58 -2.22 -17.73
C PRO A 83 3.69 -1.24 -18.14
N GLY A 84 4.65 -1.00 -17.25
CA GLY A 84 5.72 0.00 -17.45
C GLY A 84 5.35 1.45 -17.10
N ASP A 85 4.08 1.76 -16.83
CA ASP A 85 3.67 3.10 -16.40
C ASP A 85 4.05 3.39 -14.93
N LYS A 86 4.06 4.68 -14.57
CA LYS A 86 4.24 5.14 -13.19
C LYS A 86 2.93 5.62 -12.58
N VAL A 87 2.59 5.09 -11.41
CA VAL A 87 1.47 5.53 -10.58
C VAL A 87 1.90 6.80 -9.87
N LYS A 88 1.25 7.92 -10.23
CA LYS A 88 1.37 9.20 -9.51
C LYS A 88 0.03 9.60 -8.95
N MET A 89 -0.01 9.86 -7.66
CA MET A 89 -1.21 10.34 -6.96
C MET A 89 -1.01 11.79 -6.52
N THR A 90 -2.11 12.50 -6.33
CA THR A 90 -2.15 13.83 -5.75
C THR A 90 -2.95 13.76 -4.47
N LYS A 91 -2.44 14.40 -3.41
CA LYS A 91 -3.11 14.49 -2.11
C LYS A 91 -4.31 15.43 -2.18
#